data_AF-A0A946VBT9-F1
#
_entry.id   AF-A0A946VBT9-F1
#
_cell.length_a   1.000
_cell.length_b   1.000
_cell.length_c   1.000
_cell.angle_alpha   90.00
_cell.angle_beta   90.00
_cell.angle_gamma   90.00
#
_symmetry.space_group_name_H-M   'P 1'
#
loop_
_entity.id
_entity.type
_entity.pdbx_description
1 polymer ?
#
loop_
_entity_poly.entity_id
_entity_poly.type
_entity_poly.pdbx_seq_one_letter_code
_entity_poly.pdbx_strand_id
1 'polypeptide(L)'
;SEQQVYVLGLFLVGAYQEILGDMHNLFGDTNAVNIVVNADNSYQICDEEPGDTIAEILSYLHIDAGRIRQVWLERLSRNNVSGQDKELVMAELEASLYTNSYLA
;
A
#
# COMPACT_ATOMS: atom_id res chain seq x y z
N SER A 1 17.34 -17.02 17.65
CA SER A 1 15.95 -16.93 18.11
C SER A 1 15.12 -16.55 16.90
N GLU A 2 14.22 -17.43 16.45
CA GLU A 2 13.32 -17.08 15.35
C GLU A 2 12.42 -15.93 15.81
N GLN A 3 12.37 -14.85 15.01
CA GLN A 3 11.44 -13.75 15.21
C GLN A 3 10.04 -14.29 14.94
N GLN A 4 9.29 -14.58 16.00
CA GLN A 4 7.92 -15.04 15.88
C GLN A 4 7.02 -13.85 15.58
N VAL A 5 6.15 -14.00 14.57
CA VAL A 5 5.16 -12.97 14.22
C VAL A 5 4.23 -12.78 15.41
N TYR A 6 4.14 -11.54 15.91
CA TYR A 6 3.27 -11.17 17.01
C TYR A 6 2.05 -10.43 16.48
N VAL A 7 0.88 -11.06 16.56
CA VAL A 7 -0.38 -10.53 16.03
C VAL A 7 -1.18 -9.87 17.16
N LEU A 8 -1.60 -8.62 16.95
CA LEU A 8 -2.46 -7.87 17.86
C LEU A 8 -3.86 -7.72 17.26
N GLY A 9 -4.89 -7.97 18.08
CA GLY A 9 -6.29 -7.71 17.72
C GLY A 9 -6.83 -6.52 18.50
N LEU A 10 -7.41 -5.56 17.79
CA LEU A 10 -8.18 -4.46 18.37
C LEU A 10 -9.66 -4.69 18.09
N PHE A 11 -10.50 -4.57 19.12
CA PHE A 11 -11.93 -4.89 19.04
C PHE A 11 -12.77 -3.65 19.38
N LEU A 12 -14.05 -3.69 19.01
CA LEU A 12 -15.01 -2.59 19.23
C LEU A 12 -14.70 -1.31 18.43
N VAL A 13 -14.00 -1.46 17.30
CA VAL A 13 -13.62 -0.35 16.41
C VAL A 13 -14.61 -0.09 15.27
N GLY A 14 -15.69 -0.88 15.16
CA GLY A 14 -16.65 -0.79 14.04
C GLY A 14 -17.58 0.43 14.04
N ALA A 15 -17.42 1.36 14.97
CA ALA A 15 -18.18 2.61 14.99
C ALA A 15 -17.22 3.80 14.89
N TYR A 16 -17.49 4.69 13.93
CA TYR A 16 -16.78 5.96 13.69
C TYR A 16 -15.30 5.87 13.25
N GLN A 17 -14.55 4.81 13.56
CA GLN A 17 -13.11 4.76 13.31
C GLN A 17 -12.76 4.75 11.82
N GLU A 18 -13.58 4.10 11.00
CA GLU A 18 -13.38 3.99 9.56
C GLU A 18 -13.49 5.35 8.84
N ILE A 19 -14.47 6.18 9.22
CA ILE A 19 -14.74 7.47 8.53
C ILE A 19 -13.92 8.63 9.14
N LEU A 20 -13.49 8.51 10.40
CA LEU A 20 -12.75 9.56 11.09
C LEU A 20 -11.23 9.43 10.96
N GLY A 21 -10.73 8.38 10.31
CA GLY A 21 -9.31 8.23 10.00
C GLY A 21 -8.82 9.42 9.17
N ASP A 22 -7.71 10.01 9.58
CA ASP A 22 -6.95 10.93 8.74
C ASP A 22 -5.77 10.19 8.10
N MET A 23 -5.26 10.71 6.99
CA MET A 23 -4.03 10.21 6.35
C MET A 23 -2.79 10.71 7.10
N HIS A 24 -2.72 10.45 8.41
CA HIS A 24 -1.60 10.89 9.22
C HIS A 24 -0.32 10.17 8.76
N ASN A 25 0.63 10.92 8.21
CA ASN A 25 1.84 10.42 7.55
C ASN A 25 1.61 9.63 6.26
N LEU A 26 0.53 9.89 5.52
CA LEU A 26 0.28 9.22 4.25
C LEU A 26 0.13 7.70 4.39
N PHE A 27 -0.34 7.24 5.55
CA PHE A 27 -0.95 5.92 5.67
C PHE A 27 -2.41 6.05 5.26
N GLY A 28 -2.78 5.30 4.23
CA GLY A 28 -4.14 5.28 3.71
C GLY A 28 -4.94 4.16 4.35
N ASP A 29 -6.03 3.78 3.71
CA ASP A 29 -6.91 2.75 4.24
C ASP A 29 -6.20 1.40 4.37
N THR A 30 -6.57 0.63 5.40
CA THR A 30 -6.07 -0.73 5.62
C THR A 30 -6.79 -1.74 4.72
N ASN A 31 -6.18 -2.90 4.47
CA ASN A 31 -6.90 -4.01 3.85
C ASN A 31 -8.11 -4.40 4.73
N ALA A 32 -9.28 -4.49 4.14
CA ALA A 32 -10.52 -4.91 4.78
C ALA A 32 -11.07 -6.18 4.10
N VAL A 33 -11.69 -7.06 4.89
CA VAL A 33 -12.34 -8.26 4.39
C VAL A 33 -13.60 -8.55 5.20
N ASN A 34 -14.60 -9.12 4.54
CA ASN A 34 -15.78 -9.65 5.20
C ASN A 34 -15.60 -11.14 5.48
N ILE A 35 -15.87 -11.57 6.72
CA ILE A 35 -15.84 -13.00 7.09
C ILE A 35 -17.28 -13.47 7.30
N VAL A 36 -17.72 -14.43 6.47
CA VAL A 36 -19.02 -15.08 6.60
C VAL A 36 -18.84 -16.46 7.21
N VAL A 37 -19.57 -16.73 8.29
CA VAL A 37 -19.55 -18.05 8.96
C VAL A 37 -20.79 -18.84 8.54
N ASN A 38 -20.56 -20.02 7.97
CA ASN A 38 -21.60 -20.94 7.52
C ASN A 38 -22.18 -21.76 8.68
N ALA A 39 -23.35 -22.37 8.45
CA ALA A 39 -24.02 -23.21 9.46
C ALA A 39 -23.23 -24.47 9.86
N ASP A 40 -22.27 -24.90 9.04
CA ASP A 40 -21.36 -26.03 9.31
C ASP A 40 -20.08 -25.62 10.04
N ASN A 41 -19.99 -24.37 10.52
CA ASN A 41 -18.82 -23.74 11.13
C ASN A 41 -17.62 -23.54 10.19
N SER A 42 -17.78 -23.73 8.87
CA SER A 42 -16.80 -23.23 7.91
C SER A 42 -16.90 -21.70 7.81
N TYR A 43 -15.84 -21.04 7.38
CA TYR A 43 -15.85 -19.62 7.09
C TYR A 43 -15.40 -19.36 5.66
N GLN A 44 -15.87 -18.25 5.10
CA GLN A 44 -15.46 -17.73 3.80
C GLN A 44 -15.01 -16.28 3.97
N ILE A 45 -13.95 -15.93 3.25
CA ILE A 45 -13.51 -14.54 3.08
C ILE A 45 -14.23 -14.02 1.83
N CYS A 46 -14.94 -12.93 1.99
CA CYS A 46 -15.73 -12.26 0.97
C CYS A 46 -15.32 -10.78 0.93
N ASP A 47 -15.64 -10.11 -0.17
CA ASP A 47 -15.47 -8.65 -0.34
C ASP A 47 -14.09 -8.16 0.13
N GLU A 48 -13.03 -8.70 -0.47
CA GLU A 48 -11.68 -8.25 -0.21
C GLU A 48 -11.49 -6.84 -0.76
N GLU A 49 -11.25 -5.89 0.13
CA GLU A 49 -10.96 -4.50 -0.18
C GLU A 49 -9.48 -4.23 0.14
N PRO A 50 -8.60 -4.14 -0.87
CA PRO A 50 -7.20 -3.81 -0.64
C PRO A 50 -7.09 -2.38 -0.13
N GLY A 51 -6.19 -2.19 0.83
CA GLY A 51 -5.85 -0.87 1.35
C GLY A 51 -5.09 -0.03 0.32
N ASP A 52 -5.02 1.27 0.57
CA ASP A 52 -4.46 2.22 -0.39
C ASP A 52 -2.96 1.95 -0.66
N THR A 53 -2.62 2.02 -1.95
CA THR A 53 -1.26 2.08 -2.45
C THR A 53 -0.65 3.47 -2.29
N ILE A 54 0.67 3.57 -2.30
CA ILE A 54 1.36 4.88 -2.29
C ILE A 54 0.89 5.78 -3.45
N ALA A 55 0.64 5.19 -4.64
CA ALA A 55 0.13 5.92 -5.80
C ALA A 55 -1.26 6.52 -5.57
N GLU A 56 -2.17 5.78 -4.94
CA GLU A 56 -3.51 6.27 -4.60
C GLU A 56 -3.43 7.42 -3.58
N ILE A 57 -2.55 7.29 -2.59
CA ILE A 57 -2.33 8.34 -1.58
C ILE A 57 -1.78 9.62 -2.20
N LEU A 58 -0.82 9.49 -3.10
CA LEU A 58 -0.29 10.63 -3.86
C LEU A 58 -1.39 11.29 -4.72
N SER A 59 -2.31 10.51 -5.26
CA SER A 59 -3.42 11.03 -6.07
C SER A 59 -4.36 11.92 -5.25
N TYR A 60 -4.61 11.59 -3.97
CA TYR A 60 -5.39 12.46 -3.05
C TYR A 60 -4.73 13.82 -2.84
N LEU A 61 -3.39 13.90 -2.94
CA LEU A 61 -2.62 15.15 -2.87
C LEU A 61 -2.44 15.82 -4.24
N HIS A 62 -3.14 15.35 -5.27
CA HIS A 62 -3.00 15.81 -6.66
C HIS A 62 -1.58 15.63 -7.23
N ILE A 63 -0.85 14.62 -6.74
CA ILE A 63 0.45 14.22 -7.26
C ILE A 63 0.27 13.02 -8.18
N ASP A 64 0.62 13.19 -9.45
CA ASP A 64 0.58 12.11 -10.45
C ASP A 64 1.82 11.21 -10.31
N ALA A 65 1.60 9.93 -9.98
CA ALA A 65 2.63 8.90 -9.93
C ALA A 65 3.36 8.73 -11.28
N GLY A 66 2.65 8.89 -12.40
CA GLY A 66 3.22 8.91 -13.73
C GLY A 66 4.20 10.08 -13.91
N ARG A 67 3.90 11.25 -13.34
CA ARG A 67 4.82 12.40 -13.36
C ARG A 67 6.09 12.11 -12.53
N ILE A 68 5.96 11.48 -11.36
CA ILE A 68 7.11 11.05 -10.56
C ILE A 68 8.02 10.13 -11.39
N ARG A 69 7.44 9.11 -12.03
CA ARG A 69 8.16 8.19 -12.92
C ARG A 69 8.95 8.93 -14.00
N GLN A 70 8.34 9.89 -14.68
CA GLN A 70 9.00 10.68 -15.72
C GLN A 70 10.18 11.50 -15.17
N VAL A 71 10.00 12.16 -14.01
CA VAL A 71 11.07 12.94 -13.37
C VAL A 71 12.26 12.06 -12.99
N TRP A 72 12.03 10.85 -12.49
CA TRP A 72 13.09 9.90 -12.18
C TRP A 72 13.84 9.42 -13.43
N LEU A 73 13.13 9.09 -14.51
CA LEU A 73 13.74 8.74 -15.79
C LEU A 73 14.63 9.86 -16.34
N GLU A 74 14.16 11.11 -16.29
CA GLU A 74 14.94 12.28 -16.68
C GLU A 74 16.21 12.43 -15.83
N ARG A 75 16.10 12.27 -14.49
CA ARG A 75 17.24 12.37 -13.56
C ARG A 75 18.28 11.29 -13.81
N LEU A 76 17.86 10.04 -13.98
CA LEU A 76 18.78 8.92 -14.26
C LEU A 76 19.47 9.10 -15.62
N SER A 77 18.75 9.64 -16.60
CA SER A 77 19.31 9.95 -17.92
C SER A 77 20.36 11.05 -17.85
N ARG A 78 20.12 12.12 -17.08
CA ARG A 78 21.07 13.24 -16.89
C ARG A 78 22.36 12.85 -16.18
N ASN A 79 22.31 11.84 -15.30
CA ASN A 79 23.46 11.38 -14.52
C ASN A 79 24.23 10.24 -15.20
N ASN A 80 23.98 9.96 -16.49
CA ASN A 80 24.65 8.90 -17.26
C ASN A 80 24.62 7.51 -16.57
N VAL A 81 23.56 7.22 -15.80
CA VAL A 81 23.37 5.91 -15.19
C VAL A 81 23.25 4.83 -16.28
N SER A 82 23.84 3.66 -16.05
CA SER A 82 23.83 2.56 -17.02
C SER A 82 22.41 2.05 -17.29
N GLY A 83 22.20 1.34 -18.40
CA GLY A 83 20.88 0.78 -18.75
C GLY A 83 20.35 -0.20 -17.69
N GLN A 84 21.23 -1.09 -17.20
CA GLN A 84 20.87 -2.06 -16.16
C GLN A 84 20.51 -1.38 -14.83
N ASP A 85 21.32 -0.42 -14.38
CA ASP A 85 21.05 0.29 -13.12
C ASP A 85 19.77 1.14 -13.22
N LYS A 86 19.50 1.71 -14.41
CA LYS A 86 18.24 2.42 -14.70
C LYS A 86 17.04 1.49 -14.56
N GLU A 87 17.09 0.32 -15.19
CA GLU A 87 16.00 -0.67 -15.11
C GLU A 87 15.76 -1.12 -13.67
N LEU A 88 16.83 -1.39 -12.91
CA LEU A 88 16.73 -1.79 -11.51
C LEU A 88 16.04 -0.71 -10.66
N VAL A 89 16.51 0.54 -10.75
CA VAL A 89 15.95 1.66 -9.97
C VAL A 89 14.50 1.94 -10.36
N MET A 90 14.17 1.86 -11.65
CA MET A 90 12.80 2.10 -12.11
C MET A 90 11.85 0.98 -11.69
N ALA A 91 12.32 -0.28 -11.70
CA ALA A 91 11.54 -1.41 -11.21
C ALA A 91 11.23 -1.27 -9.70
N GLU A 92 12.22 -0.87 -8.90
CA GLU A 92 12.04 -0.63 -7.47
C GLU A 92 11.06 0.53 -7.19
N LEU A 93 11.18 1.62 -7.96
CA LEU A 93 10.27 2.76 -7.86
C LEU A 93 8.83 2.36 -8.20
N GLU A 94 8.63 1.64 -9.31
CA GLU A 94 7.30 1.16 -9.72
C GLU A 94 6.73 0.20 -8.68
N ALA A 95 7.52 -0.77 -8.20
CA ALA A 95 7.09 -1.68 -7.15
C ALA A 95 6.66 -0.93 -5.88
N SER A 96 7.45 0.04 -5.44
CA SER A 96 7.14 0.84 -4.25
C SER A 96 5.84 1.64 -4.41
N LEU A 97 5.63 2.27 -5.57
CA LEU A 97 4.43 3.08 -5.83
C LEU A 97 3.12 2.28 -5.74
N TYR A 98 3.16 0.99 -6.10
CA TYR A 98 1.99 0.11 -6.09
C TYR A 98 1.98 -0.86 -4.91
N THR A 99 2.90 -0.69 -3.95
CA THR A 99 2.84 -1.41 -2.68
C THR A 99 1.89 -0.69 -1.73
N ASN A 100 1.29 -1.44 -0.82
CA ASN A 100 0.46 -0.92 0.27
C ASN A 100 1.26 0.11 1.09
N SER A 101 0.59 1.17 1.57
CA SER A 101 1.22 2.25 2.34
C SER A 101 1.83 1.82 3.69
N TYR A 102 1.45 0.67 4.23
CA TYR A 102 1.98 0.10 5.46
C TYR A 102 3.31 -0.65 5.24
N LEU A 103 4.09 -0.78 6.33
CA LEU A 103 5.42 -1.39 6.30
C LEU A 103 5.34 -2.92 6.20
N ALA A 104 6.27 -3.51 5.44
CA ALA A 104 6.48 -4.96 5.32
C ALA A 104 7.57 -5.47 6.27
#